data_AF-A0A5A8AG45-F1
#
_entry.id   AF-A0A5A8AG45-F1
#
_cell.length_a   1.000
_cell.length_b   1.000
_cell.length_c   1.000
_cell.angle_alpha   90.00
_cell.angle_beta   90.00
_cell.angle_gamma   90.00
#
_symmetry.space_group_name_H-M   'P 1'
#
loop_
_entity.id
_entity.type
_entity.pdbx_description
1 polymer ?
#
loop_
_entity_poly.entity_id
_entity_poly.type
_entity_poly.pdbx_seq_one_letter_code
_entity_poly.pdbx_strand_id
1 'polypeptide(L)'
;MKKIIFLLGLVLLVSCKEKVKNPYFTSEEIYNKVIESTDIVHKEISKKAGLFYVLNRYDTLIILSVNYENVIKPTFMIKKEGTFYTDCCKIIVTEPYHPKFTLIQNPSQLKQNDVEKYPLAYNGNDYQKGVIYKIKDISHLELIAKGDLRSIFIV
;
A
#
# COMPACT_ATOMS: atom_id res chain seq x y z
N MET A 1 32.09 -9.54 -47.95
CA MET A 1 31.02 -8.83 -47.22
C MET A 1 29.83 -9.76 -46.99
N LYS A 2 29.89 -10.68 -46.00
CA LYS A 2 28.76 -11.59 -45.69
C LYS A 2 28.61 -11.91 -44.19
N LYS A 3 29.38 -11.27 -43.30
CA LYS A 3 29.40 -11.57 -41.86
C LYS A 3 28.64 -10.55 -40.98
N ILE A 4 28.07 -9.50 -41.56
CA ILE A 4 27.44 -8.41 -40.79
C ILE A 4 25.93 -8.65 -40.56
N ILE A 5 25.30 -9.54 -41.33
CA ILE A 5 23.84 -9.73 -41.27
C ILE A 5 23.40 -10.56 -40.05
N PHE A 6 24.30 -11.33 -39.42
CA PHE A 6 23.92 -12.21 -38.31
C PHE A 6 23.83 -11.51 -36.94
N LEU A 7 24.29 -10.26 -36.81
CA LEU A 7 24.30 -9.56 -35.52
C LEU A 7 23.04 -8.69 -35.27
N LEU A 8 22.23 -8.42 -36.29
CA LEU A 8 21.02 -7.59 -36.15
C LEU A 8 19.82 -8.36 -35.58
N GLY A 9 19.80 -9.70 -35.70
CA GLY A 9 18.67 -10.52 -35.24
C GLY A 9 18.61 -10.76 -33.74
N LEU A 10 19.73 -10.60 -33.03
CA LEU A 10 19.81 -10.90 -31.59
C LEU A 10 19.37 -9.73 -30.69
N VAL A 11 19.33 -8.50 -31.22
CA VAL A 11 19.00 -7.29 -30.46
C VAL A 11 17.49 -7.13 -30.24
N LEU A 12 16.65 -7.80 -31.04
CA LEU A 12 15.18 -7.70 -30.93
C LEU A 12 14.56 -8.62 -29.87
N LEU A 13 15.34 -9.52 -29.25
CA LEU A 13 14.85 -10.40 -28.17
C LEU A 13 15.01 -9.80 -26.77
N VAL A 14 15.66 -8.63 -26.65
CA VAL A 14 15.66 -7.84 -25.41
C VAL A 14 14.44 -6.92 -25.42
N SER A 15 13.26 -7.47 -25.70
CA SER A 15 12.03 -6.88 -25.19
C SER A 15 12.08 -7.10 -23.68
N CYS A 16 12.66 -6.13 -22.96
CA CYS A 16 12.46 -5.99 -21.52
C CYS A 16 10.96 -6.12 -21.28
N LYS A 17 10.50 -7.28 -20.82
CA LYS A 17 9.25 -7.34 -20.08
C LYS A 17 9.50 -6.41 -18.90
N GLU A 18 8.91 -5.21 -18.93
CA GLU A 18 8.87 -4.39 -17.74
C GLU A 18 8.40 -5.31 -16.61
N LYS A 19 9.22 -5.41 -15.56
CA LYS A 19 8.77 -6.08 -14.34
C LYS A 19 7.50 -5.34 -13.93
N VAL A 20 6.36 -6.02 -14.02
CA VAL A 20 5.08 -5.51 -13.50
C VAL A 20 5.35 -5.18 -12.04
N LYS A 21 5.50 -3.88 -11.73
CA LYS A 21 5.82 -3.39 -10.39
C LYS A 21 4.63 -3.59 -9.45
N ASN A 22 3.43 -3.64 -10.01
CA ASN A 22 2.18 -3.78 -9.29
C ASN A 22 1.46 -5.13 -9.58
N PRO A 23 1.87 -6.22 -8.93
CA PRO A 23 1.15 -7.49 -9.01
C PRO A 23 -0.20 -7.48 -8.27
N TYR A 24 -0.37 -6.60 -7.29
CA TYR A 24 -1.42 -6.73 -6.26
C TYR A 24 -2.67 -5.87 -6.54
N PHE A 25 -2.47 -4.63 -6.99
CA PHE A 25 -3.53 -3.62 -7.11
C PHE A 25 -4.13 -3.57 -8.51
N THR A 26 -5.38 -3.14 -8.60
CA THR A 26 -6.14 -3.00 -9.87
C THR A 26 -5.65 -1.87 -10.77
N SER A 27 -4.84 -0.95 -10.26
CA SER A 27 -4.30 0.19 -11.00
C SER A 27 -2.89 0.54 -10.52
N GLU A 28 -2.01 0.87 -11.48
CA GLU A 28 -0.68 1.42 -11.20
C GLU A 28 -0.76 2.72 -10.40
N GLU A 29 -1.79 3.54 -10.62
CA GLU A 29 -1.97 4.79 -9.87
C GLU A 29 -2.21 4.51 -8.38
N ILE A 30 -3.03 3.50 -8.04
CA ILE A 30 -3.26 3.10 -6.65
C ILE A 30 -1.95 2.63 -6.02
N TYR A 31 -1.20 1.78 -6.73
CA TYR A 31 0.09 1.29 -6.25
C TYR A 31 1.07 2.44 -6.01
N ASN A 32 1.24 3.33 -6.99
CA ASN A 32 2.09 4.50 -6.89
C ASN A 32 1.69 5.38 -5.71
N LYS A 33 0.40 5.65 -5.51
CA LYS A 33 -0.09 6.43 -4.35
C LYS A 33 0.22 5.76 -3.02
N VAL A 34 0.14 4.43 -2.94
CA VAL A 34 0.55 3.71 -1.71
C VAL A 34 2.03 3.92 -1.44
N ILE A 35 2.89 3.72 -2.45
CA ILE A 35 4.34 3.89 -2.30
C ILE A 35 4.71 5.35 -1.98
N GLU A 36 4.20 6.31 -2.74
CA GLU A 36 4.39 7.75 -2.49
C GLU A 36 3.95 8.16 -1.08
N SER A 37 2.86 7.59 -0.58
CA SER A 37 2.37 7.92 0.75
C SER A 37 3.26 7.39 1.87
N THR A 38 3.87 6.21 1.69
CA THR A 38 4.89 5.74 2.64
C THR A 38 6.09 6.68 2.69
N ASP A 39 6.51 7.20 1.53
CA ASP A 39 7.57 8.19 1.39
C ASP A 39 7.22 9.52 2.05
N ILE A 40 6.02 10.06 1.80
CA ILE A 40 5.50 11.29 2.43
C ILE A 40 5.52 11.14 3.94
N VAL A 41 5.00 10.03 4.47
CA VAL A 41 4.97 9.80 5.92
C VAL A 41 6.39 9.72 6.48
N HIS A 42 7.30 9.00 5.82
CA HIS A 42 8.66 8.83 6.32
C HIS A 42 9.45 10.15 6.30
N LYS A 43 9.32 10.94 5.24
CA LYS A 43 10.06 12.20 5.04
C LYS A 43 9.48 13.36 5.83
N GLU A 44 8.16 13.51 5.83
CA GLU A 44 7.49 14.72 6.34
C GLU A 44 6.90 14.55 7.74
N ILE A 45 6.54 13.33 8.15
CA ILE A 45 5.72 13.13 9.34
C ILE A 45 6.45 12.31 10.42
N SER A 46 7.15 11.24 10.06
CA SER A 46 7.84 10.33 10.99
C SER A 46 8.96 9.54 10.33
N LYS A 47 10.22 9.94 10.57
CA LYS A 47 11.41 9.22 10.08
C LYS A 47 11.56 7.78 10.61
N LYS A 48 10.75 7.38 11.59
CA LYS A 48 10.75 6.03 12.17
C LYS A 48 9.57 5.17 11.67
N ALA A 49 8.72 5.70 10.81
CA ALA A 49 7.60 4.93 10.25
C ALA A 49 8.13 3.82 9.33
N GLY A 50 7.89 2.57 9.70
CA GLY A 50 8.25 1.38 8.92
C GLY A 50 7.11 0.37 8.76
N LEU A 51 5.94 0.65 9.33
CA LEU A 51 4.77 -0.21 9.27
C LEU A 51 3.55 0.60 8.85
N PHE A 52 2.85 0.10 7.83
CA PHE A 52 1.72 0.79 7.21
C PHE A 52 0.56 -0.17 6.97
N TYR A 53 -0.65 0.35 7.11
CA TYR A 53 -1.90 -0.28 6.71
C TYR A 53 -2.48 0.44 5.50
N VAL A 54 -2.88 -0.31 4.49
CA VAL A 54 -3.63 0.17 3.33
C VAL A 54 -5.07 -0.25 3.53
N LEU A 55 -5.94 0.73 3.78
CA LEU A 55 -7.36 0.52 3.99
C LEU A 55 -8.16 1.10 2.82
N ASN A 56 -9.19 0.37 2.43
CA ASN A 56 -10.19 0.84 1.49
C ASN A 56 -11.55 0.93 2.17
N ARG A 57 -12.09 2.14 2.26
CA ARG A 57 -13.37 2.41 2.89
C ARG A 57 -14.21 3.28 1.97
N TYR A 58 -15.38 2.80 1.52
CA TYR A 58 -16.22 3.54 0.58
C TYR A 58 -15.45 4.00 -0.68
N ASP A 59 -15.34 5.31 -0.91
CA ASP A 59 -14.59 5.95 -1.98
C ASP A 59 -13.22 6.49 -1.51
N THR A 60 -12.64 5.91 -0.45
CA THR A 60 -11.37 6.38 0.09
C THR A 60 -10.30 5.29 0.12
N LEU A 61 -9.06 5.73 -0.14
CA LEU A 61 -7.83 4.99 0.09
C LEU A 61 -7.12 5.65 1.27
N ILE A 62 -6.83 4.88 2.31
CA ILE A 62 -6.17 5.35 3.53
C ILE A 62 -4.85 4.60 3.68
N ILE A 63 -3.76 5.34 3.81
CA ILE A 63 -2.43 4.81 4.11
C ILE A 63 -2.10 5.26 5.52
N LEU A 64 -2.16 4.33 6.47
CA LEU A 64 -2.01 4.61 7.88
C LEU A 64 -0.73 3.98 8.42
N SER A 65 0.17 4.80 8.93
CA SER A 65 1.33 4.38 9.69
C SER A 65 0.99 4.16 11.15
N VAL A 66 1.49 3.05 11.68
CA VAL A 66 1.40 2.68 13.09
C VAL A 66 2.75 2.16 13.58
N ASN A 67 2.98 2.23 14.88
CA ASN A 67 4.22 1.71 15.48
C ASN A 67 4.21 0.19 15.64
N TYR A 68 3.02 -0.40 15.73
CA TYR A 68 2.81 -1.79 16.10
C TYR A 68 1.61 -2.38 15.33
N GLU A 69 1.67 -3.67 15.01
CA GLU A 69 0.58 -4.39 14.34
C GLU A 69 -0.57 -4.70 15.31
N ASN A 70 -1.81 -4.65 14.81
CA ASN A 70 -3.02 -5.01 15.56
C ASN A 70 -3.21 -4.25 16.88
N VAL A 71 -2.94 -2.95 16.85
CA VAL A 71 -2.94 -2.12 18.06
C VAL A 71 -4.18 -1.24 18.14
N ILE A 72 -4.54 -0.54 17.06
CA ILE A 72 -5.71 0.36 17.05
C ILE A 72 -6.97 -0.37 16.56
N LYS A 73 -8.16 0.08 17.02
CA LYS A 73 -9.48 -0.53 16.67
C LYS A 73 -9.66 -0.87 15.18
N PRO A 74 -9.37 0.02 14.21
CA PRO A 74 -9.48 -0.39 12.81
C PRO A 74 -8.43 -1.46 12.49
N THR A 75 -7.20 -1.36 12.96
CA THR A 75 -6.14 -2.31 12.56
C THR A 75 -6.25 -3.70 13.19
N PHE A 76 -6.78 -3.87 14.41
CA PHE A 76 -6.86 -5.21 15.03
C PHE A 76 -8.14 -5.95 14.62
N MET A 77 -9.26 -5.25 14.42
CA MET A 77 -10.54 -5.89 14.05
C MET A 77 -10.67 -6.17 12.56
N ILE A 78 -9.96 -5.43 11.72
CA ILE A 78 -10.10 -5.60 10.27
C ILE A 78 -9.29 -6.82 9.82
N LYS A 79 -9.88 -7.64 8.94
CA LYS A 79 -9.22 -8.79 8.32
C LYS A 79 -8.12 -8.31 7.36
N LYS A 80 -7.03 -9.06 7.25
CA LYS A 80 -5.88 -8.72 6.40
C LYS A 80 -5.91 -9.61 5.17
N GLU A 81 -5.76 -8.99 4.00
CA GLU A 81 -5.64 -9.70 2.72
C GLU A 81 -4.21 -10.21 2.49
N GLY A 82 -3.24 -9.59 3.17
CA GLY A 82 -1.85 -10.02 3.19
C GLY A 82 -0.90 -8.84 3.28
N THR A 83 0.38 -9.11 3.10
CA THR A 83 1.45 -8.12 3.22
C THR A 83 2.35 -8.10 2.00
N PHE A 84 2.94 -6.94 1.73
CA PHE A 84 4.07 -6.81 0.85
C PHE A 84 5.10 -5.85 1.45
N TYR A 85 6.31 -5.90 0.89
CA TYR A 85 7.46 -5.20 1.43
C TYR A 85 8.02 -4.23 0.39
N THR A 86 8.43 -3.08 0.90
CA THR A 86 9.34 -2.16 0.22
C THR A 86 10.68 -2.18 0.95
N ASP A 87 11.68 -1.48 0.42
CA ASP A 87 13.01 -1.45 1.04
C ASP A 87 13.00 -0.89 2.47
N CYS A 88 12.07 0.01 2.79
CA CYS A 88 11.98 0.67 4.09
C CYS A 88 10.90 0.11 5.01
N CYS A 89 9.88 -0.55 4.44
CA CYS A 89 8.58 -0.54 5.06
C CYS A 89 7.79 -1.82 4.79
N LYS A 90 7.16 -2.35 5.85
CA LYS A 90 6.14 -3.40 5.78
C LYS A 90 4.78 -2.76 5.52
N ILE A 91 4.08 -3.25 4.50
CA ILE A 91 2.77 -2.74 4.10
C ILE A 91 1.76 -3.88 4.23
N ILE A 92 0.76 -3.67 5.09
CA ILE A 92 -0.34 -4.59 5.36
C ILE A 92 -1.56 -4.11 4.61
N VAL A 93 -2.08 -4.93 3.71
CA VAL A 93 -3.29 -4.65 2.95
C VAL A 93 -4.47 -5.29 3.67
N THR A 94 -5.52 -4.51 3.90
CA THR A 94 -6.71 -4.99 4.62
C THR A 94 -7.85 -5.33 3.69
N GLU A 95 -8.78 -6.15 4.18
CA GLU A 95 -10.06 -6.40 3.50
C GLU A 95 -10.82 -5.07 3.36
N PRO A 96 -11.37 -4.75 2.17
CA PRO A 96 -12.14 -3.53 1.96
C PRO A 96 -13.43 -3.47 2.78
N TYR A 97 -13.80 -2.28 3.26
CA TYR A 97 -15.07 -2.03 3.97
C TYR A 97 -16.02 -1.19 3.12
N HIS A 98 -17.10 -1.81 2.65
CA HIS A 98 -18.09 -1.21 1.73
C HIS A 98 -17.45 -0.43 0.56
N PRO A 99 -16.52 -1.03 -0.21
CA PRO A 99 -15.79 -0.31 -1.25
C PRO A 99 -16.71 0.09 -2.41
N LYS A 100 -16.52 1.30 -2.95
CA LYS A 100 -17.07 1.69 -4.25
C LYS A 100 -16.19 1.25 -5.42
N PHE A 101 -14.90 1.03 -5.16
CA PHE A 101 -13.90 0.67 -6.15
C PHE A 101 -13.10 -0.53 -5.67
N THR A 102 -12.88 -1.51 -6.53
CA THR A 102 -11.99 -2.63 -6.23
C THR A 102 -10.54 -2.18 -6.32
N LEU A 103 -9.79 -2.25 -5.23
CA LEU A 103 -8.36 -1.86 -5.23
C LEU A 103 -7.41 -3.04 -5.43
N ILE A 104 -7.80 -4.26 -5.08
CA ILE A 104 -6.95 -5.45 -5.10
C ILE A 104 -7.48 -6.41 -6.17
N GLN A 105 -6.60 -6.88 -7.05
CA GLN A 105 -6.96 -7.87 -8.08
C GLN A 105 -6.47 -9.28 -7.75
N ASN A 106 -5.28 -9.40 -7.15
CA ASN A 106 -4.62 -10.68 -6.90
C ASN A 106 -4.16 -10.80 -5.44
N PRO A 107 -5.08 -10.97 -4.48
CA PRO A 107 -4.73 -11.06 -3.06
C PRO A 107 -3.78 -12.25 -2.76
N SER A 108 -3.86 -13.33 -3.53
CA SER A 108 -2.98 -14.51 -3.40
C SER A 108 -1.50 -14.23 -3.65
N GLN A 109 -1.15 -13.10 -4.30
CA GLN A 109 0.24 -12.69 -4.49
C GLN A 109 0.80 -11.92 -3.28
N LEU A 110 -0.05 -11.50 -2.34
CA LEU A 110 0.36 -10.96 -1.05
C LEU A 110 0.80 -12.09 -0.11
N LYS A 111 1.77 -11.82 0.76
CA LYS A 111 2.20 -12.77 1.78
C LYS A 111 1.11 -12.92 2.84
N GLN A 112 0.71 -14.16 3.13
CA GLN A 112 -0.47 -14.46 3.95
C GLN A 112 -0.17 -14.69 5.45
N ASN A 113 1.05 -15.06 5.82
CA ASN A 113 1.40 -15.55 7.17
C ASN A 113 2.37 -14.62 7.91
N ASP A 114 2.28 -13.33 7.65
CA ASP A 114 3.23 -12.34 8.17
C ASP A 114 2.49 -11.16 8.76
N VAL A 115 1.47 -11.45 9.55
CA VAL A 115 0.76 -10.48 10.37
C VAL A 115 0.77 -11.02 11.79
N GLU A 116 1.02 -10.15 12.76
CA GLU A 116 1.01 -10.52 14.17
C GLU A 116 -0.30 -11.25 14.51
N LYS A 117 -0.21 -12.36 15.26
CA LYS A 117 -1.38 -13.21 15.51
C LYS A 117 -2.26 -12.63 16.62
N TYR A 118 -1.66 -11.90 17.54
CA TYR A 118 -2.31 -11.38 18.73
C TYR A 118 -2.27 -9.86 18.77
N PRO A 119 -3.28 -9.20 19.36
CA PRO A 119 -3.19 -7.78 19.64
C PRO A 119 -2.03 -7.54 20.61
N LEU A 120 -1.19 -6.56 20.28
CA LEU A 120 -0.17 -6.07 21.20
C LEU A 120 -0.84 -5.13 22.22
N ALA A 121 -0.28 -5.03 23.42
CA ALA A 121 -0.80 -4.16 24.47
C ALA A 121 -0.85 -2.70 23.96
N TYR A 122 -2.06 -2.15 23.80
CA TYR A 122 -2.29 -0.80 23.28
C TYR A 122 -2.92 0.08 24.36
N ASN A 123 -2.31 1.24 24.61
CA ASN A 123 -2.79 2.21 25.59
C ASN A 123 -3.61 3.37 24.98
N GLY A 124 -3.96 3.32 23.70
CA GLY A 124 -4.74 4.38 23.05
C GLY A 124 -3.93 5.59 22.57
N ASN A 125 -2.64 5.68 22.92
CA ASN A 125 -1.84 6.89 22.73
C ASN A 125 -0.80 6.81 21.60
N ASP A 126 -0.84 5.75 20.78
CA ASP A 126 0.00 5.73 19.58
C ASP A 126 -0.51 6.71 18.54
N TYR A 127 0.45 7.42 17.98
CA TYR A 127 0.23 8.51 17.07
C TYR A 127 -0.09 7.96 15.67
N GLN A 128 -1.35 8.06 15.25
CA GLN A 128 -1.86 7.55 13.97
C GLN A 128 -1.53 8.52 12.83
N LYS A 129 -0.44 8.29 12.09
CA LYS A 129 0.00 9.17 11.00
C LYS A 129 -0.41 8.60 9.67
N GLY A 130 -0.80 9.42 8.72
CA GLY A 130 -1.07 8.88 7.41
C GLY A 130 -1.51 9.89 6.39
N VAL A 131 -2.04 9.32 5.32
CA VAL A 131 -2.54 10.04 4.16
C VAL A 131 -3.88 9.43 3.76
N ILE A 132 -4.83 10.27 3.37
CA ILE A 132 -6.14 9.85 2.87
C ILE A 132 -6.36 10.46 1.50
N TYR A 133 -6.74 9.62 0.55
CA TYR A 133 -7.19 10.02 -0.76
C TYR A 133 -8.66 9.70 -0.94
N LYS A 134 -9.35 10.59 -1.65
CA LYS A 134 -10.65 10.32 -2.26
C LYS A 134 -10.44 9.77 -3.67
N ILE A 135 -11.03 8.61 -3.93
CA ILE A 135 -11.00 7.93 -5.22
C ILE A 135 -12.16 8.47 -6.05
N LYS A 136 -11.86 9.18 -7.14
CA LYS A 136 -12.87 9.59 -8.13
C LYS A 136 -13.09 8.46 -9.14
N ASP A 137 -11.99 7.83 -9.53
CA ASP A 137 -11.91 6.60 -10.30
C ASP A 137 -10.55 5.92 -10.01
N ILE A 138 -10.34 4.71 -10.52
CA ILE A 138 -9.13 3.91 -10.23
C ILE A 138 -7.82 4.54 -10.75
N SER A 139 -7.90 5.55 -11.61
CA SER A 139 -6.78 6.31 -12.17
C SER A 139 -6.69 7.75 -11.63
N HIS A 140 -7.61 8.17 -10.75
CA HIS A 140 -7.67 9.53 -10.24
C HIS A 140 -7.98 9.57 -8.74
N LEU A 141 -6.94 9.86 -7.95
CA LEU A 141 -6.99 9.97 -6.50
C LEU A 141 -6.67 11.39 -6.04
N GLU A 142 -7.58 11.99 -5.28
CA GLU A 142 -7.45 13.34 -4.73
C GLU A 142 -7.00 13.26 -3.27
N LEU A 143 -5.87 13.89 -2.93
CA LEU A 143 -5.41 13.96 -1.53
C LEU A 143 -6.37 14.84 -0.70
N ILE A 144 -6.99 14.26 0.33
CA ILE A 144 -7.96 14.99 1.18
C ILE A 144 -7.48 15.19 2.62
N ALA A 145 -6.53 14.38 3.10
CA ALA A 145 -5.91 14.59 4.42
C ALA A 145 -4.49 14.02 4.47
N LYS A 146 -3.61 14.66 5.24
CA LYS A 146 -2.30 14.14 5.63
C LYS A 146 -1.93 14.59 7.04
N GLY A 147 -1.12 13.80 7.74
CA GLY A 147 -0.66 14.15 9.10
C GLY A 147 -1.25 13.22 10.16
N ASP A 148 -1.74 13.79 11.26
CA ASP A 148 -2.41 13.07 12.35
C ASP A 148 -3.85 12.73 11.96
N LEU A 149 -4.18 11.44 11.91
CA LEU A 149 -5.48 10.92 11.52
C LEU A 149 -6.35 10.50 12.71
N ARG A 150 -5.94 10.75 13.96
CA ARG A 150 -6.69 10.32 15.16
C ARG A 150 -8.14 10.82 15.15
N SER A 151 -8.38 12.06 14.69
CA SER A 151 -9.72 12.65 14.60
C SER A 151 -10.69 11.91 13.68
N ILE A 152 -10.16 11.11 12.75
CA ILE A 152 -10.92 10.40 11.71
C ILE A 152 -11.35 9.02 12.19
N PHE A 153 -10.65 8.47 13.18
CA PHE A 153 -10.91 7.15 13.77
C PHE A 153 -11.48 7.24 15.19
N ILE A 154 -12.00 8.40 15.60
CA ILE A 154 -12.76 8.52 16.85
C ILE A 154 -14.03 7.69 16.70
N VAL A 155 -14.12 6.62 17.50
CA VAL A 155 -15.33 5.80 17.69
C VAL A 155 -15.92 6.18 19.04
#